data_AF-A0A969JKW0-F1
#
_entry.id   AF-A0A969JKW0-F1
#
_cell.length_a   1.000
_cell.length_b   1.000
_cell.length_c   1.000
_cell.angle_alpha   90.00
_cell.angle_beta   90.00
_cell.angle_gamma   90.00
#
_symmetry.space_group_name_H-M   'P 1'
#
loop_
_entity.id
_entity.type
_entity.pdbx_description
1 polymer ?
#
loop_
_entity_poly.entity_id
_entity_poly.type
_entity_poly.pdbx_seq_one_letter_code
_entity_poly.pdbx_strand_id
1 'polypeptide(L)' 'MRPELIWLALRDQGYSYASLARELGYTINAVRSIVYSQKKSQKVESKISEITGIPLSELWPDRYSDVAA' A
#
# COMPACT_ATOMS: atom_id res chain seq x y z
N MET A 1 10.03 -2.02 -5.80
CA MET A 1 9.06 -1.80 -4.69
C MET A 1 9.66 -0.88 -3.62
N ARG A 2 8.89 0.02 -3.00
CA ARG A 2 9.39 0.96 -1.96
C ARG A 2 8.59 0.91 -0.64
N PRO A 3 8.83 -0.10 0.23
CA PRO A 3 8.06 -0.28 1.47
C PRO A 3 8.27 0.85 2.50
N GLU A 4 9.45 1.46 2.54
CA GLU A 4 9.74 2.58 3.45
C GLU A 4 8.95 3.84 3.05
N LEU A 5 8.81 4.09 1.75
CA LEU A 5 8.00 5.20 1.23
C LEU A 5 6.51 5.01 1.56
N ILE A 6 5.98 3.79 1.38
CA ILE A 6 4.60 3.45 1.79
C ILE A 6 4.40 3.71 3.29
N TRP A 7 5.35 3.27 4.13
CA TRP A 7 5.25 3.45 5.57
C TRP A 7 5.26 4.93 5.97
N LEU A 8 6.19 5.71 5.43
CA LEU A 8 6.31 7.15 5.70
C LEU A 8 5.06 7.89 5.26
N ALA A 9 4.57 7.65 4.03
CA ALA A 9 3.39 8.31 3.49
C ALA A 9 2.12 7.97 4.28
N LEU A 10 1.93 6.70 4.69
CA LEU A 10 0.82 6.34 5.57
C LEU A 10 0.92 7.05 6.92
N ARG A 11 2.13 7.12 7.50
CA ARG A 11 2.34 7.76 8.80
C ARG A 11 2.08 9.26 8.77
N ASP A 12 2.47 9.94 7.70
CA ASP A 12 2.20 11.37 7.49
C ASP A 12 0.69 11.67 7.46
N GLN A 13 -0.10 10.72 6.92
CA GLN A 13 -1.56 10.78 6.89
C GLN A 13 -2.21 10.27 8.19
N GLY A 14 -1.44 9.96 9.24
CA GLY A 14 -1.95 9.44 10.52
C GLY A 14 -2.38 7.97 10.48
N TYR A 15 -2.05 7.24 9.42
CA TYR A 15 -2.34 5.82 9.28
C TYR A 15 -1.19 4.93 9.76
N SER A 16 -1.55 3.73 10.20
CA SER A 16 -0.65 2.63 10.49
C SER A 16 -1.11 1.38 9.76
N TYR A 17 -0.24 0.37 9.64
CA TYR A 17 -0.67 -0.92 9.08
C TYR A 17 -1.79 -1.57 9.91
N ALA A 18 -1.83 -1.33 11.22
CA ALA A 18 -2.89 -1.82 12.09
C ALA A 18 -4.23 -1.13 11.84
N SER A 19 -4.25 0.20 11.70
CA SER A 19 -5.48 0.92 11.40
C SER A 19 -6.00 0.57 10.01
N LEU A 20 -5.12 0.49 9.01
CA LEU A 20 -5.47 0.07 7.66
C LEU A 20 -6.01 -1.37 7.62
N ALA A 21 -5.37 -2.30 8.33
CA ALA A 21 -5.81 -3.68 8.43
C ALA A 21 -7.23 -3.76 9.05
N ARG A 22 -7.46 -3.02 10.15
CA ARG A 22 -8.75 -2.95 10.83
C ARG A 22 -9.85 -2.38 9.93
N GLU A 23 -9.56 -1.30 9.20
CA GLU A 23 -10.52 -0.66 8.29
C GLU A 23 -10.93 -1.59 7.14
N LEU A 24 -9.97 -2.35 6.59
CA LEU A 24 -10.20 -3.19 5.43
C LEU A 24 -10.62 -4.63 5.76
N GLY A 25 -10.63 -5.02 7.04
CA GLY A 25 -10.92 -6.38 7.50
C GLY A 25 -9.79 -7.38 7.25
N TYR A 26 -8.54 -6.92 7.17
CA TYR A 26 -7.35 -7.75 7.01
C TYR A 26 -6.60 -7.93 8.33
N THR A 27 -5.67 -8.88 8.34
CA THR A 27 -4.65 -8.96 9.41
C THR A 27 -3.47 -8.05 9.09
N ILE A 28 -2.76 -7.59 10.13
CA ILE A 28 -1.55 -6.79 9.97
C ILE A 28 -0.51 -7.51 9.10
N ASN A 29 -0.36 -8.82 9.29
CA ASN A 29 0.56 -9.64 8.51
C ASN A 29 0.16 -9.70 7.03
N ALA A 30 -1.14 -9.74 6.71
CA ALA A 30 -1.60 -9.70 5.33
C ALA A 30 -1.25 -8.36 4.68
N VAL A 31 -1.53 -7.24 5.35
CA VAL A 31 -1.14 -5.90 4.87
C VAL A 31 0.36 -5.81 4.67
N ARG A 32 1.15 -6.29 5.63
CA ARG A 32 2.62 -6.33 5.52
C ARG A 32 3.07 -7.15 4.32
N SER A 33 2.56 -8.37 4.12
CA SER A 33 2.89 -9.17 2.93
C SER A 33 2.53 -8.49 1.61
N ILE A 34 1.49 -7.64 1.57
CA ILE A 34 1.13 -6.87 0.37
C ILE A 34 2.10 -5.70 0.16
N VAL A 35 2.38 -4.92 1.21
CA VAL A 35 3.35 -3.82 1.19
C VAL A 35 4.73 -4.32 0.76
N TYR A 36 5.13 -5.51 1.22
CA TYR A 36 6.38 -6.16 0.85
C TYR A 36 6.31 -7.00 -0.44
N SER A 37 5.25 -6.85 -1.23
CA SER A 37 5.03 -7.54 -2.50
C SER A 37 5.08 -9.07 -2.47
N GLN A 38 4.92 -9.70 -1.31
CA GLN A 38 4.82 -11.15 -1.15
C GLN A 38 3.43 -11.67 -1.53
N LYS A 39 2.39 -10.83 -1.35
CA LYS A 39 1.01 -11.10 -1.75
C LYS A 39 0.48 -9.95 -2.61
N LYS A 40 -0.65 -10.19 -3.29
CA LYS A 40 -1.35 -9.19 -4.09
C LYS A 40 -2.73 -8.95 -3.51
N SER A 41 -3.11 -7.68 -3.41
CA SER A 41 -4.50 -7.32 -3.09
C SER A 41 -4.77 -5.93 -3.65
N GLN A 42 -5.49 -5.87 -4.76
CA GLN A 42 -5.84 -4.62 -5.40
C GLN A 42 -6.63 -3.70 -4.45
N LYS A 43 -7.46 -4.27 -3.56
CA LYS A 43 -8.22 -3.51 -2.56
C LYS A 43 -7.30 -2.78 -1.58
N VAL A 44 -6.28 -3.47 -1.05
CA VAL A 44 -5.33 -2.87 -0.09
C VAL A 44 -4.41 -1.89 -0.81
N GLU A 45 -3.89 -2.27 -1.98
CA GLU A 45 -3.00 -1.44 -2.78
C GLU A 45 -3.70 -0.13 -3.18
N SER A 46 -4.92 -0.20 -3.72
CA SER A 46 -5.71 0.99 -4.10
C SER A 46 -6.01 1.87 -2.89
N LYS A 47 -6.38 1.29 -1.74
CA LYS A 47 -6.62 2.07 -0.53
C LYS A 47 -5.36 2.80 -0.05
N ILE A 48 -4.19 2.17 -0.13
CA ILE A 48 -2.91 2.82 0.20
C ILE A 48 -2.65 3.98 -0.77
N SER A 49 -2.90 3.79 -2.07
CA SER A 49 -2.78 4.86 -3.07
C SER A 49 -3.73 6.03 -2.75
N GLU A 50 -4.99 5.74 -2.42
CA GLU A 50 -5.99 6.74 -2.04
C GLU A 50 -5.59 7.53 -0.78
N ILE A 51 -5.11 6.85 0.26
CA ILE A 51 -4.68 7.49 1.51
C ILE A 51 -3.46 8.37 1.27
N THR A 52 -2.46 7.84 0.56
CA THR A 52 -1.16 8.52 0.39
C THR A 52 -1.17 9.55 -0.73
N GLY A 53 -2.13 9.49 -1.65
CA GLY A 53 -2.14 10.27 -2.89
C GLY A 53 -1.08 9.83 -3.91
N ILE A 54 -0.32 8.76 -3.61
CA ILE A 54 0.78 8.29 -4.44
C ILE A 54 0.27 7.20 -5.39
N PRO A 55 0.53 7.29 -6.71
CA PRO A 55 0.03 6.30 -7.66
C PRO A 55 0.64 4.91 -7.44
N LEU A 56 -0.12 3.87 -7.80
CA LEU A 56 0.32 2.47 -7.65
C LEU A 56 1.60 2.14 -8.41
N SER A 57 1.83 2.77 -9.56
CA SER A 57 3.07 2.70 -10.35
C SER A 57 4.28 3.23 -9.57
N GLU A 58 4.08 4.17 -8.67
CA GLU A 58 5.15 4.72 -7.86
C GLU A 58 5.41 3.87 -6.59
N LEU A 59 4.35 3.37 -5.95
CA LEU A 59 4.41 2.50 -4.77
C LEU A 59 4.95 1.09 -5.11
N TRP A 60 4.43 0.51 -6.19
CA TRP A 60 4.74 -0.83 -6.69
C TRP A 60 5.13 -0.79 -8.18
N PRO A 61 6.29 -0.21 -8.53
CA PRO A 61 6.72 -0.05 -9.92
C PRO A 61 6.86 -1.38 -10.66
N ASP A 62 7.34 -2.42 -9.99
CA ASP A 62 7.51 -3.76 -10.57
C ASP A 62 6.18 -4.42 -10.98
N ARG A 63 5.04 -3.86 -10.57
CA ARG A 63 3.69 -4.39 -10.83
C ARG A 63 2.83 -3.49 -11.70
N TYR A 64 3.03 -2.18 -11.62
CA TYR A 64 2.18 -1.17 -12.25
C TYR A 64 2.96 -0.25 -13.21
N SER A 65 4.14 -0.69 -13.68
CA SER A 65 5.01 0.04 -14.61
C SER A 65 4.34 0.47 -15.92
N ASP A 66 3.25 -0.19 -16.33
CA ASP A 66 2.53 0.08 -17.59
C ASP A 66 1.32 1.03 -17.45
N VAL A 67 0.99 1.51 -16.25
CA VAL A 67 -0.22 2.36 -16.04
C VAL A 67 0.10 3.85 -16.03
N ALA A 68 1.25 4.25 -16.56
CA ALA A 68 1.59 5.64 -16.82
C ALA A 68 1.19 6.01 -18.26
N ALA A 69 -0.11 6.04 -18.54
CA ALA A 69 -0.69 6.61 -19.76
C ALA A 69 -2.02 7.30 -19.43
#